data_AF-A0A4P6XTE1-F1
#
_entry.id   AF-A0A4P6XTE1-F1
#
_cell.length_a   1.000
_cell.length_b   1.000
_cell.length_c   1.000
_cell.angle_alpha   90.00
_cell.angle_beta   90.00
_cell.angle_gamma   90.00
#
_symmetry.space_group_name_H-M   'P 1'
#
loop_
_entity.id
_entity.type
_entity.pdbx_description
1 polymer ?
#
loop_
_entity_poly.entity_id
_entity_poly.type
_entity_poly.pdbx_seq_one_letter_code
_entity_poly.pdbx_strand_id
1 'polypeptide(L)'
;MENFSDLLAHARLAVSDKLAQLYSQIEHHVPDHIEDSVKLYIQAISGTTKQSLLSDLRDFKATPTTVTLALVAASTLIFAGTYVSSASGTAKSTKSKSKSKKKKQLKALKANNEIQRILDFVAETYVPQIDAYIESYQDLSEEDRQYKYKYFEEMLLKELMALDDVDVNGNDVLRNNRKKVIRFIQDHQKRLDVFKNEN
;
A
#
# COMPACT_ATOMS: atom_id res chain seq x y z
N MET A 1 26.12 -36.07 0.47
CA MET A 1 25.13 -34.98 0.61
C MET A 1 23.74 -35.57 0.66
N GLU A 2 23.37 -36.30 1.73
CA GLU A 2 22.14 -37.12 1.76
C GLU A 2 21.15 -36.75 2.87
N ASN A 3 21.53 -35.91 3.84
CA ASN A 3 20.69 -35.65 5.02
C ASN A 3 19.51 -34.68 4.78
N PHE A 4 19.55 -33.86 3.71
CA PHE A 4 18.55 -32.82 3.48
C PHE A 4 17.36 -33.30 2.64
N SER A 5 17.56 -34.33 1.81
CA SER A 5 16.47 -34.98 1.07
C SER A 5 15.52 -35.72 2.00
N ASP A 6 16.08 -36.45 2.97
CA ASP A 6 15.29 -37.24 3.91
C ASP A 6 14.54 -36.34 4.89
N LEU A 7 15.21 -35.29 5.37
CA LEU A 7 14.58 -34.27 6.21
C LEU A 7 13.39 -33.59 5.52
N LEU A 8 13.50 -33.35 4.21
CA LEU A 8 12.45 -32.71 3.42
C LEU A 8 11.34 -33.70 3.04
N ALA A 9 11.65 -34.99 2.84
CA ALA A 9 10.66 -36.04 2.68
C ALA A 9 9.84 -36.24 3.97
N HIS A 10 10.50 -36.26 5.13
CA HIS A 10 9.83 -36.29 6.43
C HIS A 10 9.01 -35.02 6.69
N ALA A 11 9.53 -33.85 6.32
CA ALA A 11 8.77 -32.60 6.41
C ALA A 11 7.53 -32.61 5.51
N ARG A 12 7.62 -33.17 4.30
CA ARG A 12 6.48 -33.31 3.37
C ARG A 12 5.39 -34.22 3.93
N LEU A 13 5.77 -35.37 4.46
CA LEU A 13 4.83 -36.30 5.10
C LEU A 13 4.19 -35.67 6.34
N ALA A 14 4.99 -35.05 7.21
CA ALA A 14 4.49 -34.38 8.40
C ALA A 14 3.56 -33.20 8.09
N VAL A 15 3.83 -32.44 7.02
CA VAL A 15 2.95 -31.35 6.57
C VAL A 15 1.65 -31.90 5.97
N SER A 16 1.72 -32.96 5.17
CA SER A 16 0.53 -33.65 4.64
C SER A 16 -0.37 -34.15 5.77
N ASP A 17 0.20 -34.83 6.76
CA ASP A 17 -0.54 -35.38 7.89
C ASP A 17 -1.13 -34.28 8.78
N LYS A 18 -0.39 -33.17 8.99
CA LYS A 18 -0.88 -32.00 9.72
C LYS A 18 -2.01 -31.29 8.98
N LEU A 19 -1.92 -31.19 7.65
CA LEU A 19 -2.99 -30.61 6.83
C LEU A 19 -4.23 -31.51 6.83
N ALA A 20 -4.07 -32.83 6.73
CA ALA A 20 -5.16 -33.77 6.86
C ALA A 20 -5.83 -33.71 8.25
N GLN A 21 -5.04 -33.59 9.32
CA GLN A 21 -5.56 -33.39 10.68
C GLN A 21 -6.31 -32.07 10.84
N LEU A 22 -5.77 -30.97 10.33
CA LEU A 22 -6.45 -29.66 10.33
C LEU A 22 -7.74 -29.73 9.51
N TYR A 23 -7.73 -30.46 8.40
CA TYR A 23 -8.90 -30.63 7.56
C TYR A 23 -10.02 -31.38 8.29
N SER A 24 -9.71 -32.49 8.95
CA SER A 24 -10.69 -33.22 9.80
C SER A 24 -11.22 -32.41 10.99
N GLN A 25 -10.52 -31.35 11.40
CA GLN A 25 -10.98 -30.45 12.47
C GLN A 25 -11.92 -29.34 11.99
N ILE A 26 -11.91 -29.02 10.69
CA ILE A 26 -12.68 -27.92 10.10
C ILE A 26 -13.84 -28.49 9.23
N GLU A 27 -13.98 -29.81 9.16
CA GLU A 27 -14.99 -30.58 8.39
C GLU A 27 -16.45 -30.14 8.62
N HIS A 28 -16.77 -29.46 9.73
CA HIS A 28 -18.13 -28.98 10.01
C HIS A 28 -18.42 -27.52 9.60
N HIS A 29 -17.45 -26.79 9.04
CA HIS A 29 -17.61 -25.38 8.68
C HIS A 29 -17.16 -24.99 7.27
N VAL A 30 -16.74 -25.97 6.45
CA VAL A 30 -16.26 -25.70 5.09
C VAL A 30 -17.30 -26.18 4.08
N PRO A 31 -17.84 -25.31 3.21
CA PRO A 31 -18.81 -25.71 2.20
C PRO A 31 -18.20 -26.59 1.09
N ASP A 32 -18.99 -27.56 0.61
CA ASP A 32 -18.58 -28.69 -0.27
C ASP A 32 -17.72 -28.32 -1.50
N HIS A 33 -17.95 -27.15 -2.10
CA HIS A 33 -17.21 -26.67 -3.27
C HIS A 33 -15.73 -26.34 -2.98
N ILE A 34 -15.38 -26.15 -1.71
CA ILE A 34 -14.00 -25.88 -1.29
C ILE A 34 -13.24 -27.20 -1.12
N GLU A 35 -13.92 -28.30 -0.82
CA GLU A 35 -13.26 -29.59 -0.59
C GLU A 35 -12.51 -30.11 -1.81
N ASP A 36 -13.17 -30.10 -2.96
CA ASP A 36 -12.60 -30.60 -4.20
C ASP A 36 -11.40 -29.75 -4.63
N SER A 37 -11.48 -28.44 -4.43
CA SER A 37 -10.35 -27.55 -4.70
C SER A 37 -9.17 -27.85 -3.79
N VAL A 38 -9.40 -28.03 -2.48
CA VAL A 38 -8.34 -28.35 -1.51
C VAL A 38 -7.69 -29.71 -1.80
N LYS A 39 -8.47 -30.74 -2.16
CA LYS A 39 -7.95 -32.06 -2.56
C LYS A 39 -7.05 -31.95 -3.81
N LEU A 40 -7.48 -31.19 -4.82
CA LEU A 40 -6.68 -30.91 -6.01
C LEU A 40 -5.38 -30.15 -5.68
N TYR A 41 -5.41 -29.21 -4.73
CA TYR A 41 -4.22 -28.50 -4.27
C TYR A 41 -3.22 -29.43 -3.54
N ILE A 42 -3.71 -30.32 -2.68
CA ILE A 42 -2.86 -31.30 -1.97
C ILE A 42 -2.19 -32.24 -2.98
N GLN A 43 -2.92 -32.67 -4.01
CA GLN A 43 -2.39 -33.52 -5.07
C GLN A 43 -1.40 -32.78 -6.01
N ALA A 44 -1.60 -31.49 -6.24
CA ALA A 44 -0.66 -30.67 -7.02
C ALA A 44 0.67 -30.42 -6.28
N ILE A 45 0.63 -30.30 -4.94
CA ILE A 45 1.81 -30.12 -4.08
C ILE A 45 2.64 -31.41 -4.01
N SER A 46 1.99 -32.58 -4.00
CA SER A 46 2.70 -33.86 -3.97
C SER A 46 3.41 -34.18 -5.29
N GLY A 47 2.94 -33.64 -6.43
CA GLY A 47 3.53 -33.83 -7.75
C GLY A 47 4.60 -32.81 -8.19
N THR A 48 4.87 -31.75 -7.43
CA THR A 48 5.71 -30.63 -7.91
C THR A 48 7.20 -30.81 -7.63
N THR A 49 8.02 -30.73 -8.68
CA THR A 49 9.48 -30.90 -8.64
C THR A 49 10.19 -29.60 -8.23
N LYS A 50 11.26 -29.72 -7.42
CA LYS A 50 12.07 -28.62 -6.84
C LYS A 50 12.51 -27.55 -7.85
N GLN A 51 12.78 -27.94 -9.09
CA GLN A 51 13.32 -27.06 -10.14
C GLN A 51 12.28 -26.05 -10.64
N SER A 52 11.00 -26.45 -10.76
CA SER A 52 9.92 -25.56 -11.18
C SER A 52 9.62 -24.49 -10.12
N LEU A 53 9.60 -24.88 -8.84
CA LEU A 53 9.28 -23.94 -7.76
C LEU A 53 10.36 -22.87 -7.58
N LEU A 54 11.63 -23.22 -7.79
CA LEU A 54 12.74 -22.27 -7.67
C LEU A 54 12.80 -21.31 -8.86
N SER A 55 12.45 -21.75 -10.08
CA SER A 55 12.33 -20.84 -11.23
C SER A 55 11.11 -19.93 -11.09
N ASP A 56 9.97 -20.45 -10.65
CA ASP A 56 8.74 -19.67 -10.53
C ASP A 56 8.82 -18.60 -9.43
N LEU A 57 9.54 -18.89 -8.34
CA LEU A 57 9.86 -17.91 -7.30
C LEU A 57 10.87 -16.86 -7.78
N ARG A 58 11.88 -17.27 -8.54
CA ARG A 58 12.91 -16.34 -9.06
C ARG A 58 12.33 -15.39 -10.12
N ASP A 59 11.41 -15.88 -10.93
CA ASP A 59 10.76 -15.12 -12.02
C ASP A 59 9.47 -14.41 -11.55
N PHE A 60 9.17 -14.41 -10.25
CA PHE A 60 7.97 -13.80 -9.66
C PHE A 60 6.67 -14.19 -10.38
N LYS A 61 6.57 -15.44 -10.81
CA LYS A 61 5.35 -15.95 -11.44
C LYS A 61 4.32 -16.29 -10.37
N ALA A 62 3.19 -15.59 -10.43
CA ALA A 62 2.03 -15.84 -9.60
C ALA A 62 1.29 -17.12 -10.07
N THR A 63 1.96 -18.26 -9.95
CA THR A 63 1.38 -19.58 -10.16
C THR A 63 0.59 -19.98 -8.91
N PRO A 64 -0.52 -20.74 -9.03
CA PRO A 64 -1.30 -21.16 -7.87
C PRO A 64 -0.46 -21.80 -6.75
N THR A 65 0.56 -22.58 -7.10
CA THR A 65 1.51 -23.21 -6.16
C THR A 65 2.32 -22.20 -5.35
N THR A 66 2.79 -21.12 -5.99
CA THR A 66 3.55 -20.04 -5.33
C THR A 66 2.68 -19.29 -4.33
N VAL A 67 1.42 -19.00 -4.70
CA VAL A 67 0.47 -18.29 -3.84
C VAL A 67 0.13 -19.12 -2.60
N THR A 68 -0.12 -20.41 -2.76
CA THR A 68 -0.40 -21.30 -1.62
C THR A 68 0.80 -21.42 -0.70
N LEU A 69 2.01 -21.59 -1.25
CA LEU A 69 3.23 -21.65 -0.44
C LEU A 69 3.46 -20.34 0.33
N ALA A 70 3.22 -19.19 -0.31
CA ALA A 70 3.33 -17.89 0.34
C ALA A 70 2.28 -17.70 1.45
N LEU A 71 1.03 -18.11 1.22
CA LEU A 71 -0.04 -18.05 2.22
C LEU A 71 0.24 -18.96 3.41
N VAL A 72 0.69 -20.19 3.16
CA VAL A 72 1.07 -21.15 4.21
C VAL A 72 2.29 -20.65 4.98
N ALA A 73 3.32 -20.14 4.30
CA ALA A 73 4.49 -19.58 4.96
C ALA A 73 4.14 -18.35 5.81
N ALA A 74 3.29 -17.45 5.29
CA ALA A 74 2.83 -16.28 6.01
C ALA A 74 1.99 -16.65 7.24
N SER A 75 1.05 -17.58 7.11
CA SER A 75 0.24 -18.05 8.25
C SER A 75 1.12 -18.74 9.29
N THR A 76 2.05 -19.61 8.87
CA THR A 76 2.98 -20.27 9.79
C THR A 76 3.85 -19.28 10.55
N LEU A 77 4.33 -18.20 9.92
CA LEU A 77 5.10 -17.14 10.58
C LEU A 77 4.28 -16.34 11.58
N ILE A 78 3.00 -16.07 11.28
CA ILE A 78 2.08 -15.37 12.17
C ILE A 78 1.81 -16.23 13.43
N PHE A 79 1.56 -17.52 13.26
CA PHE A 79 1.29 -18.44 14.37
C PHE A 79 2.56 -18.86 15.13
N ALA A 80 3.72 -19.00 14.47
CA ALA A 80 4.98 -19.24 15.18
C ALA A 80 5.43 -18.01 15.99
N GLY A 81 5.15 -16.80 15.49
CA GLY A 81 5.46 -15.55 16.19
C GLY A 81 4.70 -15.36 17.51
N THR A 82 3.51 -15.98 17.66
CA THR A 82 2.73 -15.95 18.90
C THR A 82 3.18 -17.00 19.92
N TYR A 83 3.69 -18.16 19.48
CA TYR A 83 4.14 -19.23 20.40
C TYR A 83 5.60 -19.11 20.87
N VAL A 84 6.51 -18.53 20.07
CA VAL A 84 7.93 -18.41 20.44
C VAL A 84 8.18 -17.32 21.51
N SER A 85 7.20 -16.45 21.80
CA SER A 85 7.35 -15.42 22.84
C SER A 85 7.18 -15.90 24.29
N SER A 86 6.84 -17.18 24.53
CA SER A 86 6.62 -17.73 25.89
C SER A 86 7.75 -18.65 26.41
N ALA A 87 8.74 -19.00 25.60
CA ALA A 87 9.75 -20.00 25.97
C ALA A 87 11.18 -19.59 25.58
N SER A 88 11.68 -18.48 26.11
CA SER A 88 13.14 -18.29 26.26
C SER A 88 13.43 -17.19 27.27
N GLY A 89 13.78 -17.62 28.49
CA GLY A 89 14.44 -16.77 29.47
C GLY A 89 15.87 -16.44 29.02
N THR A 90 16.32 -15.25 29.44
CA THR A 90 17.71 -14.78 29.51
C THR A 90 18.54 -14.71 28.22
N ALA A 91 18.49 -13.54 27.56
CA ALA A 91 19.71 -12.84 27.12
C ALA A 91 19.41 -11.34 26.93
N LYS A 92 20.10 -10.51 27.71
CA LYS A 92 20.08 -9.05 27.67
C LYS A 92 20.95 -8.59 26.49
N SER A 93 20.36 -8.15 25.38
CA SER A 93 20.93 -7.10 24.51
C SER A 93 19.89 -6.50 23.54
N THR A 94 19.91 -5.16 23.45
CA THR A 94 19.50 -4.35 22.29
C THR A 94 18.07 -4.47 21.71
N LYS A 95 17.04 -4.14 22.51
CA LYS A 95 15.65 -3.93 22.03
C LYS A 95 15.21 -2.45 22.15
N SER A 96 15.82 -1.54 21.39
CA SER A 96 15.32 -0.14 21.26
C SER A 96 15.07 0.34 19.81
N LYS A 97 15.48 -0.42 18.77
CA LYS A 97 15.35 0.01 17.37
C LYS A 97 14.01 -0.31 16.67
N SER A 98 13.20 -1.25 17.17
CA SER A 98 11.99 -1.70 16.44
C SER A 98 10.76 -0.79 16.62
N LYS A 99 10.54 -0.19 17.80
CA LYS A 99 9.45 0.81 18.00
C LYS A 99 9.64 2.09 17.17
N SER A 100 10.89 2.48 16.88
CA SER A 100 11.22 3.67 16.09
C SER A 100 10.84 3.54 14.62
N LYS A 101 11.08 2.38 13.98
CA LYS A 101 10.74 2.16 12.56
C LYS A 101 9.23 2.17 12.29
N LYS A 102 8.41 1.53 13.14
CA LYS A 102 6.93 1.59 13.01
C LYS A 102 6.39 3.03 13.17
N LYS A 103 6.95 3.82 14.10
CA LYS A 103 6.55 5.23 14.28
C LYS A 103 6.95 6.11 13.09
N LYS A 104 8.11 5.87 12.46
CA LYS A 104 8.53 6.57 11.23
C LYS A 104 7.65 6.22 10.02
N GLN A 105 7.29 4.95 9.83
CA GLN A 105 6.37 4.54 8.76
C GLN A 105 4.98 5.16 8.91
N LEU A 106 4.45 5.21 10.15
CA LEU A 106 3.16 5.85 10.41
C LEU A 106 3.17 7.35 10.09
N LYS A 107 4.28 8.05 10.40
CA LYS A 107 4.44 9.47 10.02
C LYS A 107 4.49 9.67 8.51
N ALA A 108 5.26 8.87 7.81
CA ALA A 108 5.36 8.94 6.35
C ALA A 108 4.00 8.65 5.67
N LEU A 109 3.23 7.69 6.19
CA LEU A 109 1.89 7.40 5.70
C LEU A 109 0.92 8.56 5.93
N LYS A 110 0.96 9.19 7.11
CA LYS A 110 0.17 10.40 7.39
C LYS A 110 0.51 11.54 6.45
N ALA A 111 1.80 11.83 6.24
CA ALA A 111 2.25 12.87 5.33
C ALA A 111 1.79 12.61 3.88
N ASN A 112 1.85 11.35 3.41
CA ASN A 112 1.35 11.02 2.08
C ASN A 112 -0.16 11.25 1.95
N ASN A 113 -0.93 10.81 2.95
CA ASN A 113 -2.37 11.00 2.96
C ASN A 113 -2.75 12.49 3.00
N GLU A 114 -1.98 13.31 3.71
CA GLU A 114 -2.19 14.75 3.80
C GLU A 114 -1.90 15.45 2.46
N ILE A 115 -0.77 15.11 1.81
CA ILE A 115 -0.46 15.60 0.46
C ILE A 115 -1.57 15.21 -0.52
N GLN A 116 -2.03 13.97 -0.48
CA GLN A 116 -3.09 13.49 -1.38
C GLN A 116 -4.42 14.19 -1.11
N ARG A 117 -4.78 14.37 0.17
CA ARG A 117 -6.01 15.08 0.55
C ARG A 117 -6.04 16.51 0.02
N ILE A 118 -4.91 17.22 0.08
CA ILE A 118 -4.82 18.59 -0.46
C ILE A 118 -4.98 18.56 -1.99
N LEU A 119 -4.32 17.62 -2.67
CA LEU A 119 -4.48 17.45 -4.12
C LEU A 119 -5.94 17.18 -4.50
N ASP A 120 -6.58 16.21 -3.84
CA ASP A 120 -7.97 15.84 -4.11
C ASP A 120 -8.90 17.01 -3.85
N PHE A 121 -8.72 17.72 -2.73
CA PHE A 121 -9.53 18.89 -2.41
C PHE A 121 -9.42 20.00 -3.45
N VAL A 122 -8.20 20.33 -3.89
CA VAL A 122 -8.00 21.34 -4.94
C VAL A 122 -8.63 20.87 -6.26
N ALA A 123 -8.40 19.61 -6.65
CA ALA A 123 -8.87 19.06 -7.91
C ALA A 123 -10.40 18.94 -7.99
N GLU A 124 -11.05 18.57 -6.88
CA GLU A 124 -12.50 18.39 -6.83
C GLU A 124 -13.26 19.69 -6.55
N THR A 125 -12.67 20.60 -5.78
CA THR A 125 -13.37 21.81 -5.33
C THR A 125 -13.00 23.02 -6.17
N TYR A 126 -11.71 23.33 -6.28
CA TYR A 126 -11.27 24.60 -6.86
C TYR A 126 -11.13 24.54 -8.38
N VAL A 127 -10.60 23.45 -8.95
CA VAL A 127 -10.43 23.33 -10.40
C VAL A 127 -11.76 23.52 -11.15
N PRO A 128 -12.87 22.84 -10.79
CA PRO A 128 -14.13 23.02 -11.49
C PRO A 128 -14.72 24.42 -11.32
N GLN A 129 -14.52 25.04 -10.14
CA GLN A 129 -14.97 26.42 -9.90
C GLN A 129 -14.17 27.44 -10.72
N ILE A 130 -12.86 27.22 -10.89
CA ILE A 130 -11.99 28.03 -11.74
C ILE A 130 -12.42 27.88 -13.20
N ASP A 131 -12.68 26.66 -13.65
CA ASP A 131 -13.15 26.41 -15.02
C ASP A 131 -14.49 27.11 -15.28
N ALA A 132 -15.46 26.97 -14.37
CA ALA A 132 -16.75 27.65 -14.46
C ALA A 132 -16.60 29.18 -14.44
N TYR A 133 -15.66 29.72 -13.66
CA TYR A 133 -15.34 31.14 -13.64
C TYR A 133 -14.78 31.63 -14.98
N ILE A 134 -13.89 30.86 -15.60
CA ILE A 134 -13.31 31.17 -16.91
C ILE A 134 -14.39 31.12 -17.99
N GLU A 135 -15.28 30.12 -17.96
CA GLU A 135 -16.39 29.99 -18.91
C GLU A 135 -17.41 31.14 -18.79
N SER A 136 -17.77 31.52 -17.57
CA SER A 136 -18.72 32.61 -17.30
C SER A 136 -18.09 34.01 -17.23
N TYR A 137 -16.81 34.15 -17.61
CA TYR A 137 -16.05 35.38 -17.42
C TYR A 137 -16.68 36.61 -18.11
N GLN A 138 -17.20 36.41 -19.32
CA GLN A 138 -17.80 37.48 -20.13
C GLN A 138 -19.14 37.97 -19.56
N ASP A 139 -19.86 37.11 -18.83
CA ASP A 139 -21.17 37.43 -18.25
C ASP A 139 -21.06 38.12 -16.88
N LEU A 140 -19.86 38.13 -16.28
CA LEU A 140 -19.59 38.69 -14.96
C LEU A 140 -19.26 40.19 -15.04
N SER A 141 -19.68 40.95 -14.02
CA SER A 141 -19.26 42.34 -13.85
C SER A 141 -17.76 42.43 -13.54
N GLU A 142 -17.11 43.57 -13.82
CA GLU A 142 -15.69 43.75 -13.50
C GLU A 142 -15.37 43.52 -12.01
N GLU A 143 -16.26 43.97 -11.13
CA GLU A 143 -16.11 43.79 -9.68
C GLU A 143 -16.18 42.30 -9.30
N ASP A 144 -17.16 41.57 -9.84
CA ASP A 144 -17.29 40.13 -9.59
C ASP A 144 -16.12 39.34 -10.16
N ARG A 145 -15.62 39.75 -11.33
CA ARG A 145 -14.44 39.14 -11.96
C ARG A 145 -13.22 39.26 -11.07
N GLN A 146 -12.96 40.46 -10.55
CA GLN A 146 -11.79 40.72 -9.72
C GLN A 146 -11.93 40.08 -8.33
N TYR A 147 -13.14 40.07 -7.78
CA TYR A 147 -13.43 39.37 -6.53
C TYR A 147 -13.17 37.87 -6.65
N LYS A 148 -13.73 37.20 -7.68
CA LYS A 148 -13.54 35.76 -7.88
C LYS A 148 -12.10 35.40 -8.17
N TYR A 149 -11.41 36.18 -9.00
CA TYR A 149 -9.98 35.97 -9.25
C TYR A 149 -9.17 35.97 -7.95
N LYS A 150 -9.34 37.04 -7.14
CA LYS A 150 -8.61 37.19 -5.87
C LYS A 150 -8.97 36.09 -4.88
N TYR A 151 -10.25 35.70 -4.83
CA TYR A 151 -10.72 34.59 -4.02
C TYR A 151 -9.98 33.29 -4.37
N PHE A 152 -9.91 32.91 -5.65
CA PHE A 152 -9.21 31.69 -6.07
C PHE A 152 -7.71 31.77 -5.82
N GLU A 153 -7.08 32.92 -6.09
CA GLU A 153 -5.66 33.15 -5.81
C GLU A 153 -5.35 32.92 -4.31
N GLU A 154 -6.15 33.50 -3.42
CA GLU A 154 -6.01 33.35 -1.97
C GLU A 154 -6.26 31.90 -1.51
N MET A 155 -7.26 31.22 -2.07
CA MET A 155 -7.55 29.83 -1.69
C MET A 155 -6.43 28.88 -2.14
N LEU A 156 -5.96 29.00 -3.37
CA LEU A 156 -4.84 28.19 -3.88
C LEU A 156 -3.56 28.46 -3.08
N LEU A 157 -3.31 29.71 -2.68
CA LEU A 157 -2.17 30.07 -1.84
C LEU A 157 -2.25 29.42 -0.45
N LYS A 158 -3.45 29.35 0.17
CA LYS A 158 -3.63 28.66 1.45
C LYS A 158 -3.29 27.17 1.37
N GLU A 159 -3.70 26.51 0.29
CA GLU A 159 -3.38 25.09 0.08
C GLU A 159 -1.88 24.86 -0.16
N LEU A 160 -1.19 25.79 -0.83
CA LEU A 160 0.27 25.75 -0.96
C LEU A 160 0.96 25.86 0.41
N MET A 161 0.51 26.77 1.28
CA MET A 161 1.06 26.89 2.63
C MET A 161 0.83 25.60 3.44
N ALA A 162 -0.36 24.99 3.33
CA ALA A 162 -0.66 23.72 3.98
C ALA A 162 0.24 22.58 3.48
N LEU A 163 0.56 22.54 2.18
CA LEU A 163 1.52 21.57 1.62
C LEU A 163 2.93 21.75 2.18
N ASP A 164 3.39 22.99 2.32
CA ASP A 164 4.73 23.30 2.83
C ASP A 164 4.92 22.86 4.29
N ASP A 165 3.86 22.93 5.09
CA ASP A 165 3.84 22.46 6.48
C ASP A 165 3.95 20.93 6.64
N VAL A 166 3.73 20.15 5.58
CA VAL A 166 3.82 18.67 5.65
C VAL A 166 5.27 18.21 5.86
N ASP A 167 5.54 17.53 6.97
CA ASP A 167 6.86 16.95 7.29
C ASP A 167 7.20 15.75 6.39
N VAL A 168 8.11 15.99 5.44
CA VAL A 168 8.60 15.00 4.47
C VAL A 168 10.04 14.54 4.76
N ASN A 169 10.56 14.79 5.97
CA ASN A 169 11.97 14.56 6.29
C ASN A 169 12.42 13.10 6.10
N GLY A 170 13.51 12.92 5.34
CA GLY A 170 14.14 11.63 5.11
C GLY A 170 13.36 10.68 4.18
N ASN A 171 12.38 11.18 3.42
CA ASN A 171 11.66 10.41 2.41
C ASN A 171 11.57 11.17 1.07
N ASP A 172 12.41 10.76 0.11
CA ASP A 172 12.48 11.40 -1.20
C ASP A 172 11.21 11.21 -2.05
N VAL A 173 10.48 10.12 -1.85
CA VAL A 173 9.20 9.89 -2.54
C VAL A 173 8.18 10.92 -2.10
N LEU A 174 8.06 11.18 -0.79
CA LEU A 174 7.15 12.20 -0.27
C LEU A 174 7.54 13.61 -0.70
N ARG A 175 8.84 13.92 -0.71
CA ARG A 175 9.34 15.19 -1.24
C ARG A 175 8.94 15.39 -2.72
N ASN A 176 9.09 14.34 -3.52
CA ASN A 176 8.73 14.39 -4.94
C ASN A 176 7.22 14.50 -5.13
N ASN A 177 6.41 13.78 -4.35
CA ASN A 177 4.96 13.88 -4.39
C ASN A 177 4.49 15.30 -4.01
N ARG A 178 4.98 15.84 -2.89
CA ARG A 178 4.69 17.23 -2.48
C ARG A 178 5.05 18.22 -3.59
N LYS A 179 6.22 18.07 -4.22
CA LYS A 179 6.65 18.94 -5.33
C LYS A 179 5.73 18.84 -6.55
N LYS A 180 5.20 17.66 -6.86
CA LYS A 180 4.23 17.47 -7.96
C LYS A 180 2.93 18.21 -7.66
N VAL A 181 2.41 18.09 -6.43
CA VAL A 181 1.17 18.78 -6.03
C VAL A 181 1.37 20.31 -6.01
N ILE A 182 2.50 20.79 -5.50
CA ILE A 182 2.84 22.22 -5.55
C ILE A 182 2.82 22.74 -7.00
N ARG A 183 3.45 22.02 -7.93
CA ARG A 183 3.44 22.41 -9.35
C ARG A 183 2.04 22.42 -9.94
N PHE A 184 1.22 21.42 -9.60
CA PHE A 184 -0.17 21.37 -10.05
C PHE A 184 -0.97 22.61 -9.62
N ILE A 185 -0.83 23.04 -8.36
CA ILE A 185 -1.50 24.25 -7.87
C ILE A 185 -0.94 25.51 -8.55
N GLN A 186 0.39 25.60 -8.68
CA GLN A 186 1.05 26.72 -9.33
C GLN A 186 0.66 26.86 -10.81
N ASP A 187 0.47 25.75 -11.52
CA ASP A 187 0.02 25.77 -12.92
C ASP A 187 -1.39 26.39 -13.03
N HIS A 188 -2.27 26.14 -12.06
CA HIS A 188 -3.62 26.73 -12.02
C HIS A 188 -3.58 28.23 -11.66
N GLN A 189 -2.73 28.63 -10.71
CA GLN A 189 -2.50 30.05 -10.42
C GLN A 189 -1.98 30.78 -11.65
N LYS A 190 -0.98 30.22 -12.34
CA LYS A 190 -0.44 30.79 -13.57
C LYS A 190 -1.48 30.90 -14.67
N ARG A 191 -2.35 29.89 -14.81
CA ARG A 191 -3.46 29.93 -15.77
C ARG A 191 -4.42 31.07 -15.48
N LEU A 192 -4.79 31.27 -14.21
CA LEU A 192 -5.62 32.41 -13.77
C LEU A 192 -4.94 33.75 -14.06
N ASP A 193 -3.65 33.88 -13.76
CA ASP A 193 -2.89 35.12 -13.99
C ASP A 193 -2.79 35.48 -15.47
N VAL A 194 -2.46 34.50 -16.31
CA VAL A 194 -2.40 34.69 -17.77
C VAL A 194 -3.78 35.10 -18.29
N PHE A 195 -4.82 34.39 -17.88
CA PHE A 195 -6.19 34.68 -18.32
C PHE A 195 -6.64 36.10 -17.92
N LYS A 196 -6.32 36.54 -16.71
CA LYS A 196 -6.61 37.92 -16.25
C LYS A 196 -5.80 38.98 -16.99
N ASN A 197 -4.57 38.68 -17.40
CA ASN A 197 -3.76 39.65 -18.13
C ASN A 197 -4.18 39.79 -19.60
N GLU A 198 -4.83 38.77 -20.16
CA GLU A 198 -5.29 38.73 -21.55
C GLU A 198 -6.71 39.27 -21.76
N ASN A 199 -7.50 39.45 -20.70
CA ASN A 199 -8.89 39.92 -20.75
C ASN A 199 -9.11 41.11 -19.80
#